data_AF-M9LMY1-F1
#
_entry.id   AF-M9LMY1-F1
#
_cell.length_a   1.000
_cell.length_b   1.000
_cell.length_c   1.000
_cell.angle_alpha   90.00
_cell.angle_beta   90.00
_cell.angle_gamma   90.00
#
_symmetry.space_group_name_H-M   'P 1'
#
loop_
_entity.id
_entity.type
_entity.pdbx_description
1 polymer ?
#
loop_
_entity_poly.entity_id
_entity_poly.type
_entity_poly.pdbx_seq_one_letter_code
_entity_poly.pdbx_strand_id
1 'polypeptide(L)'
;MSNVLEIHHLTKKFGDFIAVDNISLNVREGEIFGFLVAFMMYSAVNMSEMILKENRTFLRLLSAPVSARTYVLSNVAVNVVMMLLQITVTLIVMKNIIHIDSGIPYGIMIAALFLFALTAISLSLLIVAFSKSSAGTGALQNLIITPSCLLAGCFFPMDIMPDTMRKISNFMPQHWLLDMINKLQQGVTFGSLSLHMAILIAFAVVFALIAIFRFDRNNDIRQFV
;
A
#
# COMPACT_ATOMS: atom_id res chain seq x y z
N MET A 1 3.18 26.24 5.96
CA MET A 1 2.40 25.01 5.70
C MET A 1 0.94 25.36 5.88
N SER A 2 0.09 25.08 4.89
CA SER A 2 -1.34 25.38 4.95
C SER A 2 -2.09 24.13 5.40
N ASN A 3 -2.99 24.26 6.37
CA ASN A 3 -3.88 23.16 6.74
C ASN A 3 -5.09 23.16 5.81
N VAL A 4 -5.46 21.98 5.31
CA VAL A 4 -6.63 21.79 4.44
C VAL A 4 -7.91 21.73 5.29
N LEU A 5 -7.80 21.22 6.51
CA LEU A 5 -8.88 21.20 7.51
C LEU A 5 -8.29 21.32 8.91
N GLU A 6 -8.84 22.23 9.72
CA GLU A 6 -8.50 22.38 11.14
C GLU A 6 -9.75 22.15 11.99
N ILE A 7 -9.63 21.30 13.00
CA ILE A 7 -10.66 21.03 14.00
C ILE A 7 -10.02 21.26 15.36
N HIS A 8 -10.64 22.09 16.19
CA HIS A 8 -10.16 22.39 17.54
C HIS A 8 -11.14 21.85 18.58
N HIS A 9 -10.62 21.17 19.60
CA HIS A 9 -11.37 20.77 20.80
C HIS A 9 -12.65 19.96 20.53
N LEU A 10 -12.62 19.08 19.52
CA LEU A 10 -13.77 18.25 19.17
C LEU A 10 -14.09 17.32 20.34
N THR A 11 -15.26 17.53 20.93
CA THR A 11 -15.78 16.68 22.00
C THR A 11 -17.15 16.16 21.57
N LYS A 12 -17.30 14.84 21.49
CA LYS A 12 -18.58 14.18 21.16
C LYS A 12 -18.96 13.23 22.27
N LYS A 13 -20.12 13.48 22.88
CA LYS A 13 -20.69 12.68 23.96
C LYS A 13 -21.97 11.99 23.49
N PHE A 14 -22.19 10.75 23.94
CA PHE A 14 -23.43 10.02 23.80
C PHE A 14 -23.94 9.67 25.20
N GLY A 15 -24.83 10.50 25.74
CA GLY A 15 -25.19 10.44 27.16
C GLY A 15 -23.96 10.69 28.04
N ASP A 16 -23.69 9.78 28.97
CA ASP A 16 -22.54 9.87 29.89
C ASP A 16 -21.21 9.39 29.25
N PHE A 17 -21.25 8.77 28.07
CA PHE A 17 -20.05 8.27 27.39
C PHE A 17 -19.41 9.35 26.51
N ILE A 18 -18.14 9.66 26.75
CA ILE A 18 -17.34 10.55 25.90
C ILE A 18 -16.69 9.71 24.80
N ALA A 19 -17.25 9.76 23.59
CA ALA A 19 -16.73 9.03 22.43
C ALA A 19 -15.51 9.72 21.81
N VAL A 20 -15.46 11.05 21.91
CA VAL A 20 -14.33 11.88 21.47
C VAL A 20 -14.15 12.92 22.55
N ASP A 21 -12.98 12.95 23.19
CA ASP A 21 -12.67 13.93 24.24
C ASP A 21 -11.58 14.87 23.75
N ASN A 22 -11.95 16.14 23.56
CA ASN A 22 -11.02 17.25 23.34
C ASN A 22 -9.96 17.02 22.23
N ILE A 23 -10.36 16.42 21.10
CA ILE A 23 -9.43 16.11 20.00
C ILE A 23 -9.30 17.32 19.07
N SER A 24 -8.07 17.73 18.80
CA SER A 24 -7.76 18.72 17.75
C SER A 24 -7.10 18.01 16.56
N LEU A 25 -7.63 18.19 15.35
CA LEU A 25 -7.17 17.56 14.10
C LEU A 25 -6.77 18.62 13.10
N ASN A 26 -5.54 18.56 12.60
CA ASN A 26 -5.07 19.40 11.49
C ASN A 26 -4.69 18.49 10.32
N VAL A 27 -5.54 18.45 9.29
CA VAL A 27 -5.32 17.70 8.06
C VAL A 27 -4.37 18.51 7.19
N ARG A 28 -3.14 18.03 7.06
CA ARG A 28 -2.11 18.64 6.22
C ARG A 28 -2.25 18.19 4.77
N GLU A 29 -1.74 18.99 3.85
CA GLU A 29 -1.70 18.68 2.40
C GLU A 29 -1.06 17.32 2.06
N GLY A 30 -0.20 16.77 2.93
CA GLY A 30 0.41 15.45 2.79
C GLY A 30 -0.50 14.25 3.10
N GLU A 31 -1.68 14.44 3.71
CA GLU A 31 -2.56 13.32 4.10
C GLU A 31 -3.22 12.62 2.90
N ILE A 32 -3.31 13.29 1.75
CA ILE A 32 -3.84 12.70 0.50
C ILE A 32 -3.00 11.49 0.08
N PHE A 33 -1.70 11.48 0.37
CA PHE A 33 -0.81 10.36 0.06
C PHE A 33 -1.12 9.12 0.91
N GLY A 34 -1.65 9.29 2.12
CA GLY A 34 -2.10 8.17 2.95
C GLY A 34 -3.24 7.40 2.32
N PHE A 35 -4.24 8.11 1.78
CA PHE A 35 -5.33 7.50 1.02
C PHE A 35 -4.86 6.87 -0.29
N LEU A 36 -3.96 7.55 -1.02
CA LEU A 36 -3.37 6.99 -2.24
C LEU A 36 -2.69 5.66 -1.95
N VAL A 37 -1.88 5.59 -0.90
CA VAL A 37 -1.18 4.37 -0.47
C VAL A 37 -2.16 3.25 -0.14
N ALA A 38 -3.23 3.55 0.60
CA ALA A 38 -4.27 2.57 0.87
C ALA A 38 -4.89 2.05 -0.44
N PHE A 39 -5.28 2.94 -1.35
CA PHE A 39 -5.86 2.53 -2.64
C PHE A 39 -4.89 1.73 -3.51
N MET A 40 -3.60 2.07 -3.52
CA MET A 40 -2.58 1.30 -4.22
C MET A 40 -2.50 -0.14 -3.69
N MET A 41 -2.50 -0.33 -2.36
CA MET A 41 -2.46 -1.67 -1.76
C MET A 41 -3.73 -2.46 -2.04
N TYR A 42 -4.91 -1.82 -1.97
CA TYR A 42 -6.18 -2.47 -2.31
C TYR A 42 -6.22 -2.87 -3.79
N SER A 43 -5.81 -1.96 -4.69
CA SER A 43 -5.74 -2.21 -6.13
C SER A 43 -4.79 -3.37 -6.45
N ALA A 44 -3.62 -3.40 -5.80
CA ALA A 44 -2.62 -4.47 -5.95
C ALA A 44 -3.23 -5.85 -5.69
N VAL A 45 -3.97 -6.00 -4.59
CA VAL A 45 -4.60 -7.27 -4.25
C VAL A 45 -5.71 -7.63 -5.22
N ASN A 46 -6.56 -6.69 -5.63
CA ASN A 46 -7.61 -6.97 -6.61
C ASN A 46 -7.03 -7.46 -7.95
N MET A 47 -5.92 -6.87 -8.41
CA MET A 47 -5.23 -7.30 -9.63
C MET A 47 -4.56 -8.67 -9.44
N SER A 48 -3.89 -8.90 -8.32
CA SER A 48 -3.27 -10.20 -8.02
C SER A 48 -4.30 -11.31 -7.73
N GLU A 49 -5.51 -10.97 -7.30
CA GLU A 49 -6.61 -11.93 -7.07
C GLU A 49 -7.04 -12.60 -8.38
N MET A 50 -6.86 -11.96 -9.54
CA MET A 50 -7.15 -12.57 -10.84
C MET A 50 -6.43 -13.92 -11.01
N ILE A 51 -5.27 -14.09 -10.37
CA ILE A 51 -4.51 -15.34 -10.35
C ILE A 51 -5.33 -16.52 -9.80
N LEU A 52 -6.20 -16.28 -8.82
CA LEU A 52 -7.07 -17.30 -8.23
C LEU A 52 -8.36 -17.51 -9.03
N LYS A 53 -8.90 -16.47 -9.67
CA LYS A 53 -10.15 -16.59 -10.47
C LYS A 53 -9.94 -17.50 -11.67
N GLU A 54 -8.80 -17.41 -12.32
CA GLU A 54 -8.48 -18.28 -13.47
C GLU A 54 -8.13 -19.71 -13.08
N ASN A 55 -7.87 -20.02 -11.79
CA ASN A 55 -7.63 -21.41 -11.36
C ASN A 55 -8.85 -22.33 -11.49
N ARG A 56 -10.08 -21.81 -11.63
CA ARG A 56 -11.27 -22.62 -11.96
C ARG A 56 -11.46 -22.81 -13.48
N THR A 57 -10.86 -21.95 -14.28
CA THR A 57 -10.74 -22.05 -15.75
C THR A 57 -9.38 -22.65 -16.15
N PHE A 58 -8.57 -23.09 -15.18
CA PHE A 58 -7.23 -23.65 -15.35
C PHE A 58 -7.23 -24.90 -16.22
N LEU A 59 -8.32 -25.68 -16.18
CA LEU A 59 -8.51 -26.84 -17.06
C LEU A 59 -8.64 -26.47 -18.55
N ARG A 60 -8.97 -25.21 -18.89
CA ARG A 60 -8.91 -24.70 -20.28
C ARG A 60 -7.56 -24.06 -20.61
N LEU A 61 -6.88 -23.48 -19.62
CA LEU A 61 -5.52 -22.95 -19.74
C LEU A 61 -4.46 -24.05 -19.86
N LEU A 62 -4.72 -25.27 -19.36
CA LEU A 62 -3.87 -26.44 -19.61
C LEU A 62 -3.77 -26.82 -21.10
N SER A 63 -4.66 -26.27 -21.95
CA SER A 63 -4.58 -26.38 -23.41
C SER A 63 -3.76 -25.25 -24.07
N ALA A 64 -3.36 -24.23 -23.30
CA ALA A 64 -2.53 -23.12 -23.74
C ALA A 64 -1.10 -23.27 -23.16
N PRO A 65 -0.04 -23.06 -23.95
CA PRO A 65 1.34 -23.30 -23.53
C PRO A 65 1.89 -22.16 -22.64
N VAL A 66 1.21 -21.84 -21.52
CA VAL A 66 1.61 -20.73 -20.64
C VAL A 66 2.01 -21.28 -19.27
N SER A 67 3.28 -21.08 -18.89
CA SER A 67 3.77 -21.53 -17.58
C SER A 67 3.20 -20.67 -16.44
N ALA A 68 2.98 -21.26 -15.27
CA ALA A 68 2.51 -20.54 -14.08
C ALA A 68 3.41 -19.34 -13.71
N ARG A 69 4.72 -19.45 -13.95
CA ARG A 69 5.68 -18.36 -13.75
C ARG A 69 5.46 -17.20 -14.70
N THR A 70 5.23 -17.49 -15.98
CA THR A 70 4.91 -16.47 -17.00
C THR A 70 3.65 -15.71 -16.60
N TYR A 71 2.62 -16.42 -16.13
CA TYR A 71 1.37 -15.81 -15.74
C TYR A 71 1.51 -14.87 -14.52
N VAL A 72 2.24 -15.28 -13.47
CA VAL A 72 2.53 -14.43 -12.31
C VAL A 72 3.35 -13.20 -12.73
N LEU A 73 4.35 -13.36 -13.60
CA LEU A 73 5.15 -12.23 -14.11
C LEU A 73 4.32 -11.25 -14.95
N SER A 74 3.41 -11.75 -15.79
CA SER A 74 2.45 -10.91 -16.52
C SER A 74 1.53 -10.15 -15.57
N ASN A 75 1.05 -10.79 -14.51
CA ASN A 75 0.23 -10.12 -13.50
C ASN A 75 1.00 -9.00 -12.78
N VAL A 76 2.27 -9.24 -12.43
CA VAL A 76 3.14 -8.21 -11.84
C VAL A 76 3.35 -7.05 -12.81
N ALA A 77 3.59 -7.32 -14.09
CA ALA A 77 3.76 -6.28 -15.10
C ALA A 77 2.49 -5.41 -15.25
N VAL A 78 1.31 -6.04 -15.29
CA VAL A 78 0.02 -5.31 -15.32
C VAL A 78 -0.17 -4.48 -14.06
N ASN A 79 0.15 -5.03 -12.88
CA ASN A 79 0.10 -4.29 -11.62
C ASN A 79 1.01 -3.05 -11.64
N VAL A 80 2.24 -3.18 -12.12
CA VAL A 80 3.19 -2.05 -12.24
C VAL A 80 2.59 -0.95 -13.13
N VAL A 81 2.03 -1.30 -14.28
CA VAL A 81 1.38 -0.34 -15.19
C VAL A 81 0.19 0.33 -14.51
N MET A 82 -0.67 -0.43 -13.83
CA MET A 82 -1.81 0.11 -13.10
C MET A 82 -1.39 1.05 -11.97
N MET A 83 -0.31 0.74 -11.25
CA MET A 83 0.22 1.60 -10.19
C MET A 83 0.82 2.88 -10.74
N LEU A 84 1.60 2.81 -11.82
CA LEU A 84 2.13 4.00 -12.50
C LEU A 84 1.00 4.90 -13.02
N LEU A 85 -0.05 4.29 -13.59
CA LEU A 85 -1.24 5.02 -14.03
C LEU A 85 -1.94 5.71 -12.86
N GLN A 86 -2.19 4.99 -11.77
CA GLN A 86 -2.83 5.56 -10.57
C GLN A 86 -2.00 6.69 -9.96
N ILE A 87 -0.69 6.50 -9.78
CA ILE A 87 0.23 7.54 -9.28
C ILE A 87 0.15 8.78 -10.17
N THR A 88 0.27 8.60 -11.49
CA THR A 88 0.29 9.71 -12.46
C THR A 88 -1.04 10.47 -12.44
N VAL A 89 -2.17 9.75 -12.47
CA VAL A 89 -3.50 10.36 -12.41
C VAL A 89 -3.69 11.15 -11.12
N THR A 90 -3.30 10.59 -9.97
CA THR A 90 -3.42 11.29 -8.68
C THR A 90 -2.57 12.56 -8.64
N LEU A 91 -1.34 12.52 -9.14
CA LEU A 91 -0.48 13.71 -9.19
C LEU A 91 -1.01 14.79 -10.14
N ILE A 92 -1.59 14.39 -11.28
CA ILE A 92 -2.25 15.32 -12.22
C ILE A 92 -3.45 15.99 -11.57
N VAL A 93 -4.31 15.22 -10.88
CA VAL A 93 -5.49 15.74 -10.18
C VAL A 93 -5.06 16.70 -9.06
N MET A 94 -4.06 16.31 -8.26
CA MET A 94 -3.53 17.14 -7.18
C MET A 94 -3.01 18.49 -7.69
N LYS A 95 -2.29 18.50 -8.82
CA LYS A 95 -1.75 19.71 -9.43
C LYS A 95 -2.82 20.58 -10.10
N ASN A 96 -3.64 19.99 -10.97
CA ASN A 96 -4.49 20.76 -11.90
C ASN A 96 -5.90 21.04 -11.36
N ILE A 97 -6.41 20.19 -10.45
CA ILE A 97 -7.77 20.33 -9.91
C ILE A 97 -7.70 20.91 -8.51
N ILE A 98 -6.88 20.31 -7.64
CA ILE A 98 -6.83 20.68 -6.22
C ILE A 98 -5.85 21.84 -5.96
N HIS A 99 -4.94 22.12 -6.90
CA HIS A 99 -3.95 23.21 -6.82
C HIS A 99 -3.06 23.14 -5.56
N ILE A 100 -2.77 21.92 -5.09
CA ILE A 100 -1.89 21.71 -3.93
C ILE A 100 -0.45 21.57 -4.40
N ASP A 101 0.43 22.43 -3.88
CA ASP A 101 1.87 22.27 -4.06
C ASP A 101 2.41 21.26 -3.04
N SER A 102 2.78 20.08 -3.52
CA SER A 102 3.36 19.04 -2.68
C SER A 102 4.67 19.45 -2.00
N GLY A 103 5.33 20.54 -2.44
CA GLY A 103 6.63 20.98 -1.92
C GLY A 103 7.80 20.09 -2.36
N ILE A 104 7.54 19.07 -3.19
CA ILE A 104 8.52 18.07 -3.64
C ILE A 104 8.55 18.07 -5.18
N PRO A 105 9.74 18.01 -5.81
CA PRO A 105 9.84 17.78 -7.26
C PRO A 105 9.09 16.49 -7.67
N TYR A 106 8.18 16.59 -8.65
CA TYR A 106 7.32 15.46 -9.05
C TYR A 106 8.08 14.18 -9.40
N GLY A 107 9.27 14.28 -10.01
CA GLY A 107 10.09 13.10 -10.33
C GLY A 107 10.54 12.32 -9.09
N ILE A 108 10.87 13.02 -8.01
CA ILE A 108 11.24 12.39 -6.72
C ILE A 108 10.03 11.71 -6.10
N MET A 109 8.88 12.36 -6.17
CA MET A 109 7.63 11.81 -5.62
C MET A 109 7.18 10.55 -6.37
N ILE A 110 7.26 10.54 -7.71
CA ILE A 110 7.00 9.34 -8.52
C ILE A 110 7.97 8.22 -8.14
N ALA A 111 9.26 8.52 -7.96
CA ALA A 111 10.25 7.51 -7.56
C ALA A 111 9.93 6.90 -6.18
N ALA A 112 9.59 7.73 -5.18
CA ALA A 112 9.24 7.25 -3.85
C ALA A 112 7.97 6.37 -3.88
N LEU A 113 6.91 6.83 -4.57
CA LEU A 113 5.67 6.06 -4.73
C LEU A 113 5.88 4.78 -5.53
N PHE A 114 6.79 4.77 -6.51
CA PHE A 114 7.15 3.60 -7.28
C PHE A 114 7.90 2.55 -6.43
N LEU A 115 8.80 2.96 -5.54
CA LEU A 115 9.43 2.02 -4.59
C LEU A 115 8.39 1.35 -3.68
N PHE A 116 7.41 2.12 -3.22
CA PHE A 116 6.31 1.57 -2.45
C PHE A 116 5.39 0.67 -3.30
N ALA A 117 5.15 1.02 -4.56
CA ALA A 117 4.39 0.20 -5.50
C ALA A 117 4.94 -1.24 -5.56
N LEU A 118 6.27 -1.40 -5.68
CA LEU A 118 6.91 -2.72 -5.66
C LEU A 118 6.65 -3.49 -4.34
N THR A 119 6.65 -2.77 -3.22
CA THR A 119 6.36 -3.35 -1.90
C THR A 119 4.89 -3.80 -1.81
N ALA A 120 3.97 -2.97 -2.30
CA ALA A 120 2.53 -3.26 -2.31
C ALA A 120 2.20 -4.47 -3.21
N ILE A 121 2.82 -4.58 -4.38
CA ILE A 121 2.68 -5.76 -5.28
C ILE A 121 3.23 -7.02 -4.60
N SER A 122 4.37 -6.90 -3.91
CA SER A 122 4.97 -8.05 -3.23
C SER A 122 4.08 -8.55 -2.08
N LEU A 123 3.49 -7.61 -1.32
CA LEU A 123 2.50 -7.95 -0.29
C LEU A 123 1.21 -8.53 -0.90
N SER A 124 0.74 -8.03 -2.05
CA SER A 124 -0.46 -8.55 -2.68
C SER A 124 -0.30 -9.99 -3.15
N LEU A 125 0.85 -10.30 -3.77
CA LEU A 125 1.22 -11.67 -4.13
C LEU A 125 1.32 -12.56 -2.90
N LEU A 126 1.85 -12.06 -1.79
CA LEU A 126 1.91 -12.79 -0.53
C LEU A 126 0.50 -13.14 -0.03
N ILE A 127 -0.42 -12.18 0.00
CA ILE A 127 -1.82 -12.40 0.41
C ILE A 127 -2.48 -13.47 -0.48
N VAL A 128 -2.28 -13.37 -1.80
CA VAL A 128 -2.81 -14.32 -2.79
C VAL A 128 -2.20 -15.70 -2.61
N ALA A 129 -0.90 -15.81 -2.31
CA ALA A 129 -0.21 -17.10 -2.12
C ALA A 129 -0.71 -17.88 -0.89
N PHE A 130 -1.24 -17.17 0.12
CA PHE A 130 -1.85 -17.79 1.31
C PHE A 130 -3.35 -18.03 1.17
N SER A 131 -3.99 -17.42 0.18
CA SER A 131 -5.41 -17.61 -0.08
C SER A 131 -5.69 -18.82 -0.97
N LYS A 132 -6.84 -19.47 -0.76
CA LYS A 132 -7.34 -20.59 -1.60
C LYS A 132 -8.52 -20.19 -2.49
N SER A 133 -9.06 -19.00 -2.34
CA SER A 133 -10.22 -18.54 -3.11
C SER A 133 -10.26 -17.01 -3.20
N SER A 134 -10.93 -16.48 -4.23
CA SER A 134 -11.22 -15.05 -4.35
C SER A 134 -11.83 -14.44 -3.08
N ALA A 135 -12.84 -15.10 -2.50
CA ALA A 135 -13.46 -14.65 -1.27
C ALA A 135 -12.47 -14.64 -0.09
N GLY A 136 -11.60 -15.65 0.00
CA GLY A 136 -10.55 -15.71 1.01
C GLY A 136 -9.52 -14.59 0.85
N THR A 137 -9.19 -14.21 -0.38
CA THR A 137 -8.27 -13.10 -0.67
C THR A 137 -8.86 -11.78 -0.21
N GLY A 138 -10.13 -11.51 -0.54
CA GLY A 138 -10.83 -10.30 -0.08
C GLY A 138 -10.92 -10.22 1.45
N ALA A 139 -11.13 -11.35 2.13
CA ALA A 139 -11.13 -11.39 3.59
C ALA A 139 -9.74 -11.09 4.18
N LEU A 140 -8.68 -11.74 3.67
CA LEU A 140 -7.30 -11.49 4.11
C LEU A 140 -6.86 -10.05 3.82
N GLN A 141 -7.26 -9.52 2.66
CA GLN A 141 -7.01 -8.14 2.27
C GLN A 141 -7.56 -7.16 3.31
N ASN A 142 -8.84 -7.33 3.68
CA ASN A 142 -9.47 -6.46 4.66
C ASN A 142 -8.86 -6.64 6.06
N LEU A 143 -8.47 -7.86 6.42
CA LEU A 143 -7.85 -8.17 7.72
C LEU A 143 -6.41 -7.65 7.85
N ILE A 144 -5.67 -7.57 6.74
CA ILE A 144 -4.25 -7.17 6.75
C ILE A 144 -4.11 -5.69 6.41
N ILE A 145 -4.69 -5.25 5.29
CA ILE A 145 -4.47 -3.90 4.77
C ILE A 145 -5.13 -2.86 5.65
N THR A 146 -6.41 -3.01 6.00
CA THR A 146 -7.13 -2.00 6.81
C THR A 146 -6.42 -1.70 8.14
N PRO A 147 -6.09 -2.70 8.98
CA PRO A 147 -5.43 -2.43 10.25
C PRO A 147 -4.01 -1.92 10.05
N SER A 148 -3.29 -2.43 9.04
CA SER A 148 -1.95 -1.93 8.76
C SER A 148 -1.94 -0.46 8.33
N CYS A 149 -2.89 -0.04 7.48
CA CYS A 149 -3.04 1.36 7.05
C CYS A 149 -3.42 2.27 8.22
N LEU A 150 -4.30 1.79 9.11
CA LEU A 150 -4.68 2.48 10.33
C LEU A 150 -3.46 2.72 11.23
N LEU A 151 -2.68 1.67 11.50
CA LEU A 151 -1.50 1.72 12.35
C LEU A 151 -0.35 2.53 11.74
N ALA A 152 -0.24 2.55 10.42
CA ALA A 152 0.85 3.22 9.73
C ALA A 152 0.66 4.73 9.51
N GLY A 153 -0.51 5.27 9.86
CA GLY A 153 -0.83 6.68 9.67
C GLY A 153 -1.34 7.03 8.26
N CYS A 154 -1.90 6.07 7.52
CA CYS A 154 -2.52 6.38 6.22
C CYS A 154 -3.83 7.18 6.37
N PHE A 155 -4.54 7.00 7.48
CA PHE A 155 -5.84 7.63 7.74
C PHE A 155 -5.81 8.70 8.83
N PHE A 156 -4.76 8.72 9.64
CA PHE A 156 -4.62 9.61 10.78
C PHE A 156 -3.21 10.20 10.79
N PRO A 157 -3.04 11.49 11.11
CA PRO A 157 -1.73 12.09 11.22
C PRO A 157 -0.91 11.41 12.31
N MET A 158 0.39 11.21 12.06
CA MET A 158 1.29 10.59 13.04
C MET A 158 1.46 11.42 14.32
N ASP A 159 1.16 12.71 14.27
CA ASP A 159 1.34 13.65 15.38
C ASP A 159 0.34 13.41 16.52
N ILE A 160 -0.83 12.83 16.23
CA ILE A 160 -1.88 12.55 17.24
C ILE A 160 -1.83 11.13 17.79
N MET A 161 -0.96 10.27 17.25
CA MET A 161 -0.87 8.87 17.67
C MET A 161 -0.03 8.73 18.96
N PRO A 162 -0.45 7.89 19.93
CA PRO A 162 0.32 7.61 21.13
C PRO A 162 1.63 6.88 20.80
N ASP A 163 2.65 7.02 21.65
CA ASP A 163 4.00 6.49 21.41
C ASP A 163 4.03 4.98 21.10
N THR A 164 3.16 4.20 21.74
CA THR A 164 3.04 2.76 21.49
C THR A 164 2.61 2.47 20.05
N MET A 165 1.65 3.23 19.52
CA MET A 165 1.16 3.07 18.15
C MET A 165 2.23 3.48 17.12
N ARG A 166 2.98 4.56 17.40
CA ARG A 166 4.12 4.99 16.59
C ARG A 166 5.28 3.99 16.58
N LYS A 167 5.48 3.22 17.65
CA LYS A 167 6.46 2.12 17.64
C LYS A 167 6.01 0.95 16.78
N ILE A 168 4.71 0.63 16.83
CA ILE A 168 4.11 -0.44 16.02
C ILE A 168 4.13 -0.06 14.53
N SER A 169 3.93 1.22 14.19
CA SER A 169 3.94 1.68 12.80
C SER A 169 5.26 1.43 12.08
N ASN A 170 6.39 1.41 12.80
CA ASN A 170 7.71 1.10 12.21
C ASN A 170 7.78 -0.29 11.55
N PHE A 171 6.88 -1.20 11.91
CA PHE A 171 6.78 -2.53 11.29
C PHE A 171 5.96 -2.52 9.99
N MET A 172 5.33 -1.41 9.63
CA MET A 172 4.47 -1.30 8.47
C MET A 172 5.22 -0.60 7.32
N PRO A 173 5.31 -1.17 6.11
CA PRO A 173 6.08 -0.58 5.01
C PRO A 173 5.55 0.78 4.58
N GLN A 174 4.23 0.97 4.58
CA GLN A 174 3.59 2.24 4.25
C GLN A 174 4.00 3.39 5.19
N HIS A 175 4.37 3.10 6.44
CA HIS A 175 4.85 4.12 7.38
C HIS A 175 6.14 4.76 6.87
N TRP A 176 7.06 3.93 6.38
CA TRP A 176 8.34 4.39 5.85
C TRP A 176 8.17 5.28 4.61
N LEU A 177 7.19 4.98 3.75
CA LEU A 177 6.87 5.87 2.63
C LEU A 177 6.30 7.21 3.12
N LEU A 178 5.33 7.19 4.04
CA LEU A 178 4.69 8.41 4.52
C LEU A 178 5.67 9.30 5.30
N ASP A 179 6.54 8.72 6.12
CA ASP A 179 7.62 9.44 6.80
C ASP A 179 8.64 10.00 5.79
N MET A 180 8.97 9.24 4.73
CA MET A 180 9.83 9.71 3.65
C MET A 180 9.22 10.92 2.92
N ILE A 181 7.93 10.85 2.56
CA ILE A 181 7.21 11.97 1.92
C ILE A 181 7.22 13.17 2.88
N ASN A 182 6.88 12.98 4.15
CA ASN A 182 6.86 14.06 5.13
C ASN A 182 8.23 14.77 5.25
N LYS A 183 9.33 14.00 5.31
CA LYS A 183 10.70 14.54 5.33
C LYS A 183 11.07 15.28 4.05
N LEU A 184 10.67 14.76 2.89
CA LEU A 184 10.87 15.44 1.61
C LEU A 184 10.11 16.78 1.55
N GLN A 185 8.89 16.85 2.11
CA GLN A 185 8.12 18.09 2.21
C GLN A 185 8.77 19.12 3.15
N GLN A 186 9.55 18.66 4.13
CA GLN A 186 10.36 19.54 5.00
C GLN A 186 11.66 20.04 4.34
N GLY A 187 11.92 19.66 3.08
CA GLY A 187 13.11 20.07 2.34
C GLY A 187 14.34 19.17 2.55
N VAL A 188 14.18 18.01 3.21
CA VAL A 188 15.26 17.03 3.34
C VAL A 188 15.61 16.47 1.95
N THR A 189 16.90 16.38 1.65
CA THR A 189 17.36 15.88 0.34
C THR A 189 17.08 14.38 0.20
N PHE A 190 16.54 13.98 -0.96
CA PHE A 190 16.20 12.58 -1.27
C PHE A 190 17.36 11.58 -1.04
N GLY A 191 18.60 11.96 -1.36
CA GLY A 191 19.77 11.10 -1.16
C GLY A 191 20.07 10.76 0.30
N SER A 192 19.63 11.60 1.25
CA SER A 192 19.81 11.33 2.69
C SER A 192 18.78 10.32 3.24
N LEU A 193 17.73 10.03 2.48
CA LEU A 193 16.65 9.09 2.85
C LEU A 193 16.93 7.67 2.32
N SER A 194 18.21 7.32 2.15
CA SER A 194 18.63 5.99 1.68
C SER A 194 18.18 4.87 2.59
N LEU A 195 18.08 5.12 3.91
CA LEU A 195 17.56 4.16 4.88
C LEU A 195 16.09 3.81 4.59
N HIS A 196 15.23 4.80 4.34
CA HIS A 196 13.81 4.59 4.00
C HIS A 196 13.66 3.76 2.72
N MET A 197 14.45 4.10 1.70
CA MET A 197 14.46 3.35 0.44
C MET A 197 14.93 1.91 0.65
N ALA A 198 15.99 1.71 1.41
CA ALA A 198 16.52 0.38 1.71
C ALA A 198 15.50 -0.48 2.48
N ILE A 199 14.78 0.10 3.44
CA ILE A 199 13.74 -0.61 4.21
C ILE A 199 12.56 -0.99 3.31
N LEU A 200 12.09 -0.09 2.45
CA LEU A 200 11.03 -0.40 1.48
C LEU A 200 11.43 -1.54 0.54
N ILE A 201 12.65 -1.47 -0.01
CA ILE A 201 13.19 -2.54 -0.86
C ILE A 201 13.31 -3.86 -0.07
N ALA A 202 13.75 -3.81 1.19
CA ALA A 202 13.84 -4.99 2.04
C ALA A 202 12.47 -5.64 2.25
N PHE A 203 11.42 -4.86 2.53
CA PHE A 203 10.05 -5.38 2.62
C PHE A 203 9.58 -5.99 1.30
N ALA A 204 9.81 -5.32 0.17
CA ALA A 204 9.45 -5.84 -1.15
C ALA A 204 10.12 -7.20 -1.41
N VAL A 205 11.43 -7.30 -1.18
CA VAL A 205 12.19 -8.54 -1.36
C VAL A 205 11.69 -9.63 -0.42
N VAL A 206 11.51 -9.34 0.87
CA VAL A 206 11.04 -10.34 1.84
C VAL A 206 9.65 -10.87 1.46
N PHE A 207 8.69 -9.99 1.15
CA PHE A 207 7.35 -10.43 0.75
C PHE A 207 7.36 -11.20 -0.57
N ALA A 208 8.15 -10.76 -1.55
CA ALA A 208 8.27 -11.44 -2.83
C ALA A 208 8.89 -12.84 -2.65
N LEU A 209 9.94 -12.98 -1.85
CA LEU A 209 10.59 -14.27 -1.59
C LEU A 209 9.64 -15.25 -0.88
N ILE A 210 8.90 -14.78 0.13
CA ILE A 210 7.92 -15.62 0.83
C ILE A 210 6.79 -16.03 -0.12
N ALA A 211 6.31 -15.10 -0.96
CA ALA A 211 5.29 -15.41 -1.96
C ALA A 211 5.77 -16.45 -2.98
N ILE A 212 6.98 -16.27 -3.53
CA ILE A 212 7.59 -17.22 -4.49
C ILE A 212 7.77 -18.60 -3.86
N PHE A 213 8.35 -18.66 -2.65
CA PHE A 213 8.52 -19.92 -1.92
C PHE A 213 7.19 -20.63 -1.68
N ARG A 214 6.16 -19.86 -1.31
CA ARG A 214 4.82 -20.41 -1.07
C ARG A 214 4.17 -20.90 -2.35
N PHE A 215 4.28 -20.17 -3.46
CA PHE A 215 3.75 -20.59 -4.77
C PHE A 215 4.44 -21.85 -5.29
N ASP A 216 5.76 -21.97 -5.16
CA ASP A 216 6.52 -23.15 -5.59
C ASP A 216 6.14 -24.39 -4.77
N ARG A 217 5.81 -24.22 -3.49
CA ARG A 217 5.32 -25.31 -2.64
C ARG A 217 3.83 -25.62 -2.83
N ASN A 218 2.99 -24.62 -3.11
CA ASN A 218 1.56 -24.85 -3.38
C ASN A 218 1.31 -25.48 -4.76
N ASN A 219 2.24 -25.25 -5.71
CA ASN A 219 3.09 -26.26 -6.37
C ASN A 219 2.72 -27.76 -6.43
N ASP A 220 2.01 -28.28 -5.43
CA ASP A 220 2.02 -29.67 -4.92
C ASP A 220 1.44 -30.72 -5.88
N ILE A 221 1.36 -30.40 -7.17
CA ILE A 221 0.97 -31.33 -8.22
C ILE A 221 1.95 -31.26 -9.39
N ARG A 222 3.15 -31.78 -9.12
CA ARG A 222 3.71 -32.86 -9.95
C ARG A 222 2.84 -34.14 -9.92
N GLN A 223 1.51 -34.11 -9.72
CA GLN A 223 0.67 -35.32 -9.78
C GLN A 223 0.13 -35.64 -11.18
N PHE A 224 0.77 -35.18 -12.26
CA PHE A 224 0.60 -35.79 -13.59
C PHE A 224 1.91 -35.72 -14.39
N VAL A 225 2.99 -36.21 -13.80
CA VAL A 225 4.02 -36.93 -14.56
C VAL A 225 4.08 -38.35 -14.02
#